data_AF-A0A2J6R311-F1
#
_entry.id   AF-A0A2J6R311-F1
#
_cell.length_a   1.000
_cell.length_b   1.000
_cell.length_c   1.000
_cell.angle_alpha   90.00
_cell.angle_beta   90.00
_cell.angle_gamma   90.00
#
_symmetry.space_group_name_H-M   'P 1'
#
loop_
_entity.id
_entity.type
_entity.pdbx_description
1 polymer ?
#
loop_
_entity_poly.entity_id
_entity_poly.type
_entity_poly.pdbx_seq_one_letter_code
_entity_poly.pdbx_strand_id
1 'polypeptide(L)'
;MALESLEIPCPRGRPPLLSRNEILSLDNRIVHQLHRQFQSDYKCDMSFNEFKGLCAYLWALLQWEYQIPASDFDSFVFEYARFKNLQDRNISLSYHQWFSEWKTESQNLTRSVLNEMALESMRDELPYTFELTSERLRIIAQKNNLTNQKSPEAHPRLDNQHRKVWRKMSYDSSLVESQGRRPEFTQIPIASSVDNPTLGSQGWNISFSQDNNNNDEMHSSERPWHSEKELRDCLGVRSRQEFLMWLKQHWVLDVYDEYCVSELDIRRRDEEMLFREGQSVPPARKRLSSTFLINTAVGALHCLRSRYSQYPVEKNNWMPEDHDIRFLTRIVQEGRRSGRWWEYRQQEQDTMFLCKIAYRLLCWLRYTHRISSATSQSTQAQRAVASEWHSQLSAARSLFLARRN
;
A
#
# COMPACT_ATOMS: atom_id res chain seq x y z
N MET A 1 -34.05 -48.67 34.55
CA MET A 1 -32.70 -48.81 35.11
C MET A 1 -31.74 -48.25 34.06
N ALA A 2 -31.56 -46.93 34.06
CA ALA A 2 -30.45 -46.21 34.70
C ALA A 2 -29.16 -46.30 33.86
N LEU A 3 -28.93 -45.27 33.04
CA LEU A 3 -27.63 -44.92 32.48
C LEU A 3 -27.22 -43.62 33.19
N GLU A 4 -26.27 -43.74 34.10
CA GLU A 4 -25.65 -42.63 34.82
C GLU A 4 -24.77 -41.81 33.86
N SER A 5 -25.09 -40.52 33.79
CA SER A 5 -24.28 -39.48 33.16
C SER A 5 -23.16 -39.03 34.11
N LEU A 6 -21.92 -39.28 33.73
CA LEU A 6 -20.71 -38.72 34.33
C LEU A 6 -20.60 -37.23 33.96
N GLU A 7 -20.91 -36.35 34.91
CA GLU A 7 -20.59 -34.92 34.83
C GLU A 7 -19.14 -34.67 35.25
N ILE A 8 -18.35 -34.08 34.35
CA ILE A 8 -16.99 -33.58 34.64
C ILE A 8 -17.13 -32.12 35.13
N PRO A 9 -16.65 -31.77 36.34
CA PRO A 9 -16.75 -30.40 36.84
C PRO A 9 -15.78 -29.48 36.09
N CYS A 10 -16.35 -28.44 35.47
CA CYS A 10 -15.63 -27.38 34.79
C CYS A 10 -15.09 -26.37 35.83
N PRO A 11 -13.78 -26.09 35.91
CA PRO A 11 -13.22 -25.18 36.91
C PRO A 11 -13.57 -23.74 36.56
N ARG A 12 -14.47 -23.14 37.35
CA ARG A 12 -14.80 -21.70 37.29
C ARG A 12 -13.68 -20.88 37.91
N GLY A 13 -12.64 -20.59 37.13
CA GLY A 13 -11.74 -19.47 37.35
C GLY A 13 -11.87 -18.49 36.19
N ARG A 14 -12.59 -17.37 36.38
CA ARG A 14 -12.52 -16.25 35.42
C ARG A 14 -11.12 -15.64 35.54
N PRO A 15 -10.29 -15.66 34.49
CA PRO A 15 -9.06 -14.87 34.52
C PRO A 15 -9.43 -13.39 34.65
N PRO A 16 -8.60 -12.57 35.33
CA PRO A 16 -8.85 -11.16 35.49
C PRO A 16 -8.99 -10.51 34.11
N LEU A 17 -10.08 -9.76 33.92
CA LEU A 17 -10.30 -8.96 32.72
C LEU A 17 -9.28 -7.81 32.77
N LEU A 18 -8.18 -7.95 32.02
CA LEU A 18 -7.29 -6.84 31.71
C LEU A 18 -8.11 -5.71 31.09
N SER A 19 -7.86 -4.48 31.53
CA SER A 19 -8.62 -3.33 31.07
C SER A 19 -8.40 -3.12 29.56
N ARG A 20 -9.43 -2.63 28.86
CA ARG A 20 -9.42 -2.37 27.42
C ARG A 20 -8.26 -1.48 26.94
N ASN A 21 -7.70 -0.65 27.83
CA ASN A 21 -6.55 0.20 27.57
C ASN A 21 -5.20 -0.56 27.66
N GLU A 22 -5.13 -1.65 28.43
CA GLU A 22 -3.92 -2.46 28.53
C GLU A 22 -3.70 -3.32 27.30
N ILE A 23 -4.77 -3.81 26.66
CA ILE A 23 -4.70 -4.72 25.50
C ILE A 23 -4.29 -3.99 24.21
N LEU A 24 -4.75 -2.74 23.99
CA LEU A 24 -4.32 -1.92 22.85
C LEU A 24 -2.89 -1.36 23.02
N SER A 25 -2.37 -1.36 24.25
CA SER A 25 -1.01 -0.93 24.54
C SER A 25 0.03 -2.02 24.29
N LEU A 26 -0.35 -3.28 24.01
CA LEU A 26 0.61 -4.40 24.02
C LEU A 26 1.40 -4.56 22.71
N ASP A 27 0.80 -4.31 21.55
CA ASP A 27 1.42 -4.56 20.23
C ASP A 27 2.24 -3.38 19.68
N ASN A 28 2.37 -2.30 20.47
CA ASN A 28 3.14 -1.05 20.28
C ASN A 28 4.33 -0.84 21.23
N ARG A 29 4.56 -1.73 22.22
CA ARG A 29 5.34 -1.39 23.42
C ARG A 29 6.78 -1.08 23.10
N ILE A 30 7.41 -1.89 22.27
CA ILE A 30 8.85 -1.77 22.03
C ILE A 30 9.10 -0.52 21.20
N VAL A 31 8.36 -0.33 20.10
CA VAL A 31 8.55 0.84 19.23
C VAL A 31 8.21 2.15 19.94
N HIS A 32 7.13 2.22 20.73
CA HIS A 32 6.82 3.42 21.50
C HIS A 32 7.83 3.69 22.61
N GLN A 33 8.34 2.66 23.27
CA GLN A 33 9.39 2.80 24.28
C GLN A 33 10.68 3.32 23.64
N LEU A 34 11.10 2.74 22.51
CA LEU A 34 12.27 3.19 21.75
C LEU A 34 12.11 4.64 21.28
N HIS A 35 10.94 5.02 20.76
CA HIS A 35 10.68 6.40 20.35
C HIS A 35 10.76 7.38 21.52
N ARG A 36 10.13 7.06 22.66
CA ARG A 36 10.19 7.92 23.86
C ARG A 36 11.60 8.03 24.41
N GLN A 37 12.34 6.92 24.43
CA GLN A 37 13.73 6.90 24.86
C GLN A 37 14.59 7.75 23.92
N PHE A 38 14.42 7.61 22.61
CA PHE A 38 15.11 8.41 21.60
C PHE A 38 14.81 9.90 21.76
N GLN A 39 13.54 10.28 21.92
CA GLN A 39 13.17 11.69 22.17
C GLN A 39 13.80 12.24 23.45
N SER A 40 13.84 11.44 24.52
CA SER A 40 14.44 11.82 25.81
C SER A 40 15.95 12.02 25.70
N ASP A 41 16.65 11.04 25.11
CA ASP A 41 18.12 11.02 25.06
C ASP A 41 18.67 12.11 24.11
N TYR A 42 17.93 12.42 23.04
CA TYR A 42 18.38 13.36 21.99
C TYR A 42 17.66 14.72 22.01
N LYS A 43 16.66 14.92 22.87
CA LYS A 43 15.82 16.14 22.92
C LYS A 43 15.29 16.54 21.54
N CYS A 44 14.82 15.56 20.77
CA CYS A 44 14.38 15.73 19.39
C CYS A 44 12.85 15.69 19.30
N ASP A 45 12.24 16.69 18.65
CA ASP A 45 10.78 16.79 18.43
C ASP A 45 10.29 15.99 17.21
N MET A 46 10.94 14.87 16.89
CA MET A 46 10.55 14.03 15.77
C MET A 46 9.21 13.32 16.03
N SER A 47 8.31 13.36 15.06
CA SER A 47 7.03 12.65 15.17
C SER A 47 7.21 11.13 15.17
N PHE A 48 6.29 10.41 15.80
CA PHE A 48 6.35 8.94 15.87
C PHE A 48 6.36 8.28 14.48
N ASN A 49 5.66 8.85 13.50
CA ASN A 49 5.61 8.32 12.14
C ASN A 49 6.92 8.56 11.38
N GLU A 50 7.56 9.73 11.57
CA GLU A 50 8.90 10.00 11.00
C GLU A 50 9.93 9.03 11.59
N PHE A 51 9.92 8.84 12.92
CA PHE A 51 10.83 7.92 13.60
C PHE A 51 10.73 6.48 13.06
N LYS A 52 9.50 5.94 12.97
CA LYS A 52 9.28 4.59 12.40
C LYS A 52 9.73 4.49 10.95
N GLY A 53 9.44 5.51 10.13
CA GLY A 53 9.84 5.55 8.73
C GLY A 53 11.37 5.55 8.56
N LEU A 54 12.09 6.28 9.40
CA LEU A 54 13.56 6.32 9.38
C LEU A 54 14.20 5.02 9.87
N CYS A 55 13.63 4.40 10.90
CA CYS A 55 14.08 3.07 11.36
C CYS A 55 13.87 2.01 10.27
N ALA A 56 12.71 2.04 9.59
CA ALA A 56 12.43 1.18 8.45
C ALA A 56 13.37 1.45 7.27
N TYR A 57 13.69 2.71 7.01
CA TYR A 57 14.66 3.10 5.97
C TYR A 57 16.06 2.57 6.28
N LEU A 58 16.51 2.76 7.52
CA LEU A 58 17.81 2.29 7.99
C LEU A 58 17.91 0.76 7.89
N TRP A 59 16.87 0.05 8.32
CA TRP A 59 16.80 -1.40 8.16
C TRP A 59 16.90 -1.85 6.70
N ALA A 60 16.18 -1.20 5.80
CA ALA A 60 16.25 -1.51 4.38
C ALA A 60 17.67 -1.28 3.81
N LEU A 61 18.40 -0.26 4.27
CA LEU A 61 19.80 -0.06 3.90
C LEU A 61 20.70 -1.21 4.38
N LEU A 62 20.52 -1.68 5.61
CA LEU A 62 21.27 -2.83 6.13
C LEU A 62 21.01 -4.10 5.30
N GLN A 63 19.76 -4.34 4.90
CA GLN A 63 19.39 -5.46 4.03
C GLN A 63 20.01 -5.36 2.63
N TRP A 64 20.37 -4.15 2.20
CA TRP A 64 21.07 -3.90 0.94
C TRP A 64 22.60 -3.88 1.12
N GLU A 65 23.09 -4.43 2.22
CA GLU A 65 24.52 -4.58 2.54
C GLU A 65 25.28 -3.24 2.68
N TYR A 66 24.56 -2.14 2.95
CA TYR A 66 25.21 -0.88 3.29
C TYR A 66 25.90 -1.00 4.65
N GLN A 67 27.20 -0.72 4.65
CA GLN A 67 28.06 -0.79 5.83
C GLN A 67 27.85 0.44 6.73
N ILE A 68 26.77 0.43 7.52
CA ILE A 68 26.46 1.46 8.51
C ILE A 68 26.76 0.88 9.90
N PRO A 69 27.78 1.37 10.62
CA PRO A 69 28.05 0.96 11.99
C PRO A 69 26.83 1.21 12.88
N ALA A 70 26.52 0.26 13.77
CA ALA A 70 25.40 0.39 14.71
C ALA A 70 25.51 1.64 15.59
N SER A 71 26.72 2.10 15.90
CA SER A 71 26.97 3.35 16.64
C SER A 71 26.39 4.59 15.96
N ASP A 72 26.12 4.51 14.66
CA ASP A 72 25.71 5.64 13.83
C ASP A 72 24.22 5.64 13.56
N PHE A 73 23.48 4.62 14.00
CA PHE A 73 22.03 4.50 13.76
C PHE A 73 21.27 5.65 14.39
N ASP A 74 21.61 6.00 15.62
CA ASP A 74 20.94 7.10 16.30
C ASP A 74 21.31 8.45 15.69
N SER A 75 22.59 8.65 15.37
CA SER A 75 23.08 9.84 14.66
C SER A 75 22.33 10.03 13.35
N PHE A 76 22.14 8.93 12.61
CA PHE A 76 21.38 8.91 11.36
C PHE A 76 20.00 9.51 11.59
N VAL A 77 19.20 8.89 12.46
CA VAL A 77 17.82 9.32 12.73
C VAL A 77 17.77 10.75 13.29
N PHE A 78 18.65 11.09 14.23
CA PHE A 78 18.69 12.40 14.89
C PHE A 78 18.89 13.55 13.88
N GLU A 79 19.80 13.34 12.95
CA GLU A 79 20.20 14.33 11.95
C GLU A 79 19.14 14.57 10.85
N TYR A 80 18.05 13.78 10.81
CA TYR A 80 16.97 13.93 9.82
C TYR A 80 16.32 15.31 9.81
N ALA A 81 16.09 15.91 10.99
CA ALA A 81 15.47 17.24 11.07
C ALA A 81 16.35 18.31 10.38
N ARG A 82 17.67 18.20 10.55
CA ARG A 82 18.64 19.08 9.90
C ARG A 82 18.66 18.85 8.38
N PHE A 83 18.64 17.59 7.94
CA PHE A 83 18.52 17.23 6.53
C PHE A 83 17.26 17.86 5.90
N LYS A 84 16.09 17.71 6.53
CA LYS A 84 14.82 18.25 6.04
C LYS A 84 14.88 19.77 5.84
N ASN A 85 15.44 20.49 6.82
CA ASN A 85 15.64 21.95 6.74
C ASN A 85 16.59 22.37 5.60
N LEU A 86 17.55 21.52 5.23
CA LEU A 86 18.47 21.77 4.11
C LEU A 86 17.83 21.42 2.75
N GLN A 87 17.02 20.37 2.71
CA GLN A 87 16.30 19.97 1.51
C GLN A 87 15.32 21.06 1.05
N ASP A 88 14.65 21.73 2.01
CA ASP A 88 13.79 22.89 1.75
C ASP A 88 14.54 24.08 1.11
N ARG A 89 15.88 24.08 1.17
CA ARG A 89 16.75 25.08 0.54
C ARG A 89 17.21 24.67 -0.87
N ASN A 90 16.51 23.75 -1.53
CA ASN A 90 16.79 23.25 -2.89
C ASN A 90 18.13 22.53 -3.07
N ILE A 91 18.66 21.89 -2.03
CA ILE A 91 19.83 21.02 -2.16
C ILE A 91 19.36 19.63 -2.59
N SER A 92 19.68 19.21 -3.81
CA SER A 92 19.28 17.92 -4.37
C SER A 92 20.20 16.77 -3.90
N LEU A 93 20.35 16.60 -2.59
CA LEU A 93 21.02 15.42 -2.02
C LEU A 93 20.00 14.40 -1.53
N SER A 94 20.26 13.12 -1.79
CA SER A 94 19.55 12.06 -1.08
C SER A 94 20.01 12.04 0.38
N TYR A 95 19.10 11.68 1.28
CA TYR A 95 19.38 11.63 2.71
C TYR A 95 20.56 10.70 3.06
N HIS A 96 20.69 9.57 2.39
CA HIS A 96 21.82 8.66 2.56
C HIS A 96 23.16 9.28 2.12
N GLN A 97 23.19 10.01 1.00
CA GLN A 97 24.39 10.73 0.56
C GLN A 97 24.76 11.83 1.55
N TRP A 98 23.76 12.58 2.01
CA TRP A 98 23.99 13.63 2.99
C TRP A 98 24.63 13.07 4.26
N PHE A 99 24.08 11.96 4.78
CA PHE A 99 24.62 11.31 5.97
C PHE A 99 26.05 10.78 5.79
N SER A 100 26.34 10.12 4.67
CA SER A 100 27.67 9.56 4.43
C SER A 100 28.75 10.64 4.30
N GLU A 101 28.39 11.81 3.77
CA GLU A 101 29.28 12.97 3.66
C GLU A 101 29.49 13.70 5.00
N TRP A 102 28.53 13.61 5.92
CA TRP A 102 28.52 14.38 7.18
C TRP A 102 28.95 13.60 8.42
N LYS A 103 29.19 12.30 8.28
CA LYS A 103 29.62 11.39 9.34
C LYS A 103 30.90 11.82 10.09
N THR A 104 31.68 12.75 9.52
CA THR A 104 32.98 13.20 10.07
C THR A 104 32.89 14.06 11.34
N GLU A 105 31.72 14.59 11.72
CA GLU A 105 31.63 15.60 12.81
C GLU A 105 30.89 15.15 14.07
N SER A 106 30.16 14.03 14.05
CA SER A 106 29.31 13.59 15.17
C SER A 106 30.12 12.87 16.26
N GLN A 107 30.87 13.62 17.07
CA GLN A 107 31.55 13.09 18.24
C GLN A 107 30.69 13.22 19.51
N ASN A 108 30.62 12.11 20.26
CA ASN A 108 30.17 11.97 21.66
C ASN A 108 28.67 11.77 21.92
N LEU A 109 28.03 10.82 21.21
CA LEU A 109 26.81 10.21 21.75
C LEU A 109 27.19 9.11 22.75
N THR A 110 26.89 9.34 24.03
CA THR A 110 27.31 8.47 25.15
C THR A 110 26.52 7.17 25.26
N ARG A 111 25.39 7.02 24.57
CA ARG A 111 24.56 5.81 24.61
C ARG A 111 23.78 5.66 23.32
N SER A 112 23.86 4.48 22.71
CA SER A 112 23.05 4.15 21.55
C SER A 112 21.70 3.58 21.98
N VAL A 113 20.61 4.10 21.40
CA VAL A 113 19.23 3.64 21.58
C VAL A 113 18.88 2.61 20.51
N LEU A 114 19.25 2.88 19.26
CA LEU A 114 19.02 2.01 18.11
C LEU A 114 20.22 1.12 17.83
N ASN A 115 19.99 -0.19 17.78
CA ASN A 115 20.93 -1.18 17.28
C ASN A 115 20.19 -2.16 16.36
N GLU A 116 20.90 -3.11 15.76
CA GLU A 116 20.30 -4.08 14.83
C GLU A 116 19.16 -4.88 15.46
N MET A 117 19.33 -5.33 16.72
CA MET A 117 18.28 -6.06 17.44
C MET A 117 17.04 -5.20 17.71
N ALA A 118 17.23 -3.91 17.99
CA ALA A 118 16.13 -2.97 18.19
C ALA A 118 15.36 -2.75 16.88
N LEU A 119 16.07 -2.57 15.75
CA LEU A 119 15.45 -2.45 14.44
C LEU A 119 14.73 -3.73 14.02
N GLU A 120 15.30 -4.90 14.31
CA GLU A 120 14.65 -6.20 14.08
C GLU A 120 13.39 -6.35 14.93
N SER A 121 13.44 -6.00 16.22
CA SER A 121 12.26 -6.02 17.09
C SER A 121 11.17 -5.06 16.58
N MET A 122 11.57 -3.89 16.09
CA MET A 122 10.65 -2.93 15.48
C MET A 122 10.07 -3.46 14.17
N ARG A 123 10.83 -4.18 13.34
CA ARG A 123 10.35 -4.84 12.12
C ARG A 123 9.30 -5.88 12.47
N ASP A 124 9.54 -6.69 13.49
CA ASP A 124 8.62 -7.75 13.89
C ASP A 124 7.31 -7.17 14.45
N GLU A 125 7.38 -6.02 15.14
CA GLU A 125 6.20 -5.29 15.64
C GLU A 125 5.49 -4.48 14.54
N LEU A 126 6.23 -3.96 13.56
CA LEU A 126 5.73 -3.11 12.46
C LEU A 126 6.09 -3.65 11.06
N PRO A 127 5.76 -4.90 10.72
CA PRO A 127 6.23 -5.55 9.50
C PRO A 127 5.80 -4.78 8.26
N TYR A 128 4.61 -4.16 8.30
CA TYR A 128 4.08 -3.33 7.23
C TYR A 128 4.95 -2.11 6.90
N THR A 129 5.39 -1.35 7.91
CA THR A 129 6.16 -0.12 7.69
C THR A 129 7.51 -0.43 7.07
N PHE A 130 8.14 -1.52 7.51
CA PHE A 130 9.44 -1.97 7.01
C PHE A 130 9.35 -2.51 5.59
N GLU A 131 8.36 -3.35 5.30
CA GLU A 131 8.14 -3.90 3.96
C GLU A 131 7.79 -2.79 2.96
N LEU A 132 6.90 -1.86 3.35
CA LEU A 132 6.52 -0.74 2.51
C LEU A 132 7.73 0.14 2.18
N THR A 133 8.58 0.42 3.18
CA THR A 133 9.76 1.26 2.98
C THR A 133 10.76 0.57 2.05
N SER A 134 11.00 -0.72 2.24
CA SER A 134 11.86 -1.53 1.38
C SER A 134 11.39 -1.53 -0.08
N GLU A 135 10.10 -1.75 -0.33
CA GLU A 135 9.56 -1.73 -1.70
C GLU A 135 9.63 -0.33 -2.32
N ARG A 136 9.38 0.73 -1.55
CA ARG A 136 9.52 2.11 -2.03
C ARG A 136 10.94 2.42 -2.46
N LEU A 137 11.93 1.99 -1.68
CA LEU A 137 13.33 2.15 -2.03
C LEU A 137 13.68 1.35 -3.29
N ARG A 138 13.21 0.11 -3.41
CA ARG A 138 13.43 -0.72 -4.61
C ARG A 138 12.92 -0.02 -5.87
N ILE A 139 11.72 0.55 -5.83
CA ILE A 139 11.14 1.31 -6.95
C ILE A 139 11.99 2.55 -7.29
N ILE A 140 12.49 3.27 -6.29
CA ILE A 140 13.36 4.44 -6.50
C ILE A 140 14.67 4.01 -7.17
N ALA A 141 15.31 2.94 -6.68
CA ALA A 141 16.54 2.40 -7.24
C ALA A 141 16.36 1.96 -8.71
N GLN A 142 15.28 1.24 -9.01
CA GLN A 142 14.94 0.84 -10.39
C GLN A 142 14.73 2.05 -11.31
N LYS A 143 14.02 3.08 -10.84
CA LYS A 143 13.81 4.30 -11.62
C LYS A 143 15.13 5.01 -11.93
N ASN A 144 16.03 5.10 -10.95
CA ASN A 144 17.34 5.74 -11.14
C ASN A 144 18.21 4.96 -12.14
N ASN A 145 18.19 3.62 -12.09
CA ASN A 145 18.89 2.77 -13.05
C ASN A 145 18.38 2.97 -14.48
N LEU A 146 17.07 3.09 -14.67
CA LEU A 146 16.47 3.37 -15.98
C LEU A 146 16.83 4.78 -16.51
N THR A 147 16.92 5.78 -15.63
CA THR A 147 17.36 7.12 -16.03
C THR A 147 18.82 7.12 -16.46
N ASN A 148 19.70 6.42 -15.74
CA ASN A 148 21.12 6.33 -16.07
C ASN A 148 21.36 5.59 -17.40
N GLN A 149 20.53 4.60 -17.74
CA GLN A 149 20.62 3.89 -19.03
C GLN A 149 20.13 4.72 -20.22
N LYS A 150 19.25 5.70 -20.01
CA LYS A 150 18.69 6.53 -21.09
C LYS A 150 19.54 7.75 -21.47
N SER A 151 20.65 8.01 -20.78
CA SER A 151 21.53 9.15 -21.06
C SER A 151 23.00 8.78 -21.36
N PRO A 152 23.32 7.92 -22.35
CA PRO A 152 24.73 7.70 -22.74
C PRO A 152 25.30 8.79 -23.64
N GLU A 153 24.49 9.70 -24.20
CA GLU A 153 24.94 10.70 -25.17
C GLU A 153 24.69 12.13 -24.68
N ALA A 154 25.79 12.90 -24.61
CA ALA A 154 25.90 14.33 -24.29
C ALA A 154 25.87 14.75 -22.80
N HIS A 155 27.04 14.77 -22.15
CA HIS A 155 27.63 16.02 -21.62
C HIS A 155 29.07 15.79 -21.09
N PRO A 156 30.08 16.54 -21.58
CA PRO A 156 31.42 16.49 -21.03
C PRO A 156 31.57 17.40 -19.80
N ARG A 157 32.19 16.85 -18.74
CA ARG A 157 33.01 17.54 -17.72
C ARG A 157 32.36 18.70 -16.95
N LEU A 158 31.69 18.40 -15.84
CA LEU A 158 31.34 19.39 -14.79
C LEU A 158 31.62 18.92 -13.34
N ASP A 159 32.44 17.88 -13.14
CA ASP A 159 32.56 17.23 -11.82
C ASP A 159 33.55 17.84 -10.81
N ASN A 160 34.28 18.91 -11.15
CA ASN A 160 35.29 19.46 -10.22
C ASN A 160 34.94 20.79 -9.54
N GLN A 161 33.79 21.40 -9.83
CA GLN A 161 33.42 22.70 -9.25
C GLN A 161 32.55 22.61 -7.99
N HIS A 162 31.68 21.60 -7.88
CA HIS A 162 30.79 21.48 -6.72
C HIS A 162 31.49 21.07 -5.41
N ARG A 163 32.62 20.35 -5.47
CA ARG A 163 33.35 19.89 -4.28
C ARG A 163 34.08 21.02 -3.51
N LYS A 164 34.35 22.17 -4.16
CA LYS A 164 35.09 23.30 -3.54
C LYS A 164 34.21 24.35 -2.89
N VAL A 165 32.90 24.39 -3.18
CA VAL A 165 31.99 25.40 -2.62
C VAL A 165 31.61 25.10 -1.16
N TRP A 166 31.57 23.82 -0.77
CA TRP A 166 31.02 23.42 0.53
C TRP A 166 31.99 23.53 1.72
N ARG A 167 33.31 23.51 1.50
CA ARG A 167 34.29 23.80 2.57
C ARG A 167 34.40 25.28 2.94
N LYS A 168 33.71 26.17 2.22
CA LYS A 168 33.84 27.63 2.38
C LYS A 168 32.59 28.31 2.94
N MET A 169 31.55 27.56 3.32
CA MET A 169 30.33 28.12 3.92
C MET A 169 30.30 28.07 5.46
N SER A 170 31.45 27.86 6.10
CA SER A 170 31.68 28.22 7.50
C SER A 170 32.39 29.58 7.50
N TYR A 171 31.68 30.63 7.92
CA TYR A 171 32.08 32.06 7.88
C TYR A 171 32.02 32.75 6.51
N ASP A 172 30.91 33.40 6.19
CA ASP A 172 30.84 34.88 6.18
C ASP A 172 29.42 35.35 5.86
N SER A 173 28.96 36.35 6.62
CA SER A 173 27.68 37.02 6.46
C SER A 173 27.96 38.47 6.05
N SER A 174 27.84 38.78 4.76
CA SER A 174 27.58 40.15 4.30
C SER A 174 27.13 40.19 2.84
N LEU A 175 25.98 40.84 2.62
CA LEU A 175 25.59 41.74 1.52
C LEU A 175 26.21 41.55 0.11
N VAL A 176 25.35 41.45 -0.92
CA VAL A 176 25.04 42.54 -1.87
C VAL A 176 24.12 42.05 -3.00
N GLU A 177 23.09 42.85 -3.23
CA GLU A 177 22.23 43.07 -4.40
C GLU A 177 22.73 42.68 -5.81
N SER A 178 21.79 42.21 -6.65
CA SER A 178 21.25 42.91 -7.84
C SER A 178 21.01 42.03 -9.09
N GLN A 179 19.82 42.24 -9.68
CA GLN A 179 19.43 42.15 -11.11
C GLN A 179 19.63 40.79 -11.83
N GLY A 180 18.64 40.16 -12.46
CA GLY A 180 17.52 40.69 -13.24
C GLY A 180 17.76 40.36 -14.72
N ARG A 181 17.05 39.35 -15.27
CA ARG A 181 16.65 39.26 -16.69
C ARG A 181 15.85 37.97 -16.98
N ARG A 182 14.61 38.16 -17.45
CA ARG A 182 13.79 37.19 -18.17
C ARG A 182 14.34 36.96 -19.58
N PRO A 183 14.11 35.78 -20.17
CA PRO A 183 13.81 35.72 -21.60
C PRO A 183 12.43 35.12 -21.90
N GLU A 184 11.95 35.53 -23.05
CA GLU A 184 10.62 35.41 -23.64
C GLU A 184 10.26 33.99 -24.08
N PHE A 185 8.97 33.68 -23.99
CA PHE A 185 8.34 32.48 -24.54
C PHE A 185 8.16 32.64 -26.06
N THR A 186 8.69 31.69 -26.84
CA THR A 186 8.37 31.53 -28.26
C THR A 186 7.22 30.54 -28.42
N GLN A 187 6.20 30.95 -29.18
CA GLN A 187 4.97 30.21 -29.46
C GLN A 187 5.19 29.07 -30.46
N ILE A 188 4.48 27.96 -30.25
CA ILE A 188 4.39 26.80 -31.15
C ILE A 188 3.12 26.94 -31.99
N PRO A 189 3.15 26.75 -33.34
CA PRO A 189 1.93 26.61 -34.11
C PRO A 189 1.40 25.17 -34.05
N ILE A 190 0.11 25.07 -33.74
CA ILE A 190 -0.71 23.87 -33.84
C ILE A 190 -1.11 23.67 -35.31
N ALA A 191 -0.88 22.49 -35.85
CA ALA A 191 -1.46 22.06 -37.12
C ALA A 191 -2.25 20.75 -36.93
N SER A 192 -3.48 20.79 -37.41
CA SER A 192 -4.54 19.80 -37.44
C SER A 192 -4.50 18.92 -38.69
N SER A 193 -4.89 17.64 -38.59
CA SER A 193 -5.51 16.78 -39.64
C SER A 193 -5.75 15.39 -39.02
N VAL A 194 -6.97 14.96 -38.65
CA VAL A 194 -8.05 14.33 -39.46
C VAL A 194 -7.52 13.37 -40.55
N ASP A 195 -7.65 12.06 -40.33
CA ASP A 195 -8.51 11.14 -41.12
C ASP A 195 -8.48 9.69 -40.57
N ASN A 196 -9.68 9.11 -40.45
CA ASN A 196 -10.04 7.69 -40.29
C ASN A 196 -10.39 7.12 -41.69
N PRO A 197 -10.82 5.84 -41.89
CA PRO A 197 -10.79 4.61 -41.08
C PRO A 197 -10.15 3.42 -41.87
N THR A 198 -10.08 2.16 -41.41
CA THR A 198 -11.08 1.10 -41.74
C THR A 198 -10.65 -0.29 -41.20
N LEU A 199 -11.67 -1.06 -40.82
CA LEU A 199 -11.81 -2.49 -40.47
C LEU A 199 -10.71 -3.51 -40.82
N GLY A 200 -10.52 -4.45 -39.89
CA GLY A 200 -9.99 -5.79 -40.15
C GLY A 200 -10.22 -6.73 -38.95
N SER A 201 -11.29 -7.52 -39.02
CA SER A 201 -11.68 -8.58 -38.08
C SER A 201 -11.02 -9.90 -38.48
N GLN A 202 -10.53 -10.70 -37.49
CA GLN A 202 -10.21 -12.15 -37.49
C GLN A 202 -9.01 -12.39 -36.54
N GLY A 203 -8.90 -13.40 -35.67
CA GLY A 203 -9.75 -14.49 -35.22
C GLY A 203 -9.07 -15.08 -33.98
N TRP A 204 -9.86 -15.47 -32.97
CA TRP A 204 -9.33 -16.00 -31.71
C TRP A 204 -9.10 -17.51 -31.84
N ASN A 205 -7.84 -17.93 -31.96
CA ASN A 205 -7.42 -19.31 -31.67
C ASN A 205 -6.81 -19.32 -30.27
N ILE A 206 -7.48 -19.96 -29.31
CA ILE A 206 -6.94 -20.24 -27.98
C ILE A 206 -6.53 -21.71 -27.97
N SER A 207 -5.24 -21.95 -28.15
CA SER A 207 -4.60 -23.22 -27.80
C SER A 207 -4.35 -23.23 -26.30
N PHE A 208 -4.84 -24.25 -25.61
CA PHE A 208 -4.45 -24.56 -24.24
C PHE A 208 -3.08 -25.23 -24.27
N SER A 209 -2.03 -24.49 -23.94
CA SER A 209 -0.74 -25.07 -23.54
C SER A 209 -0.62 -24.98 -22.03
N GLN A 210 -0.79 -26.12 -21.36
CA GLN A 210 -0.20 -26.37 -20.05
C GLN A 210 1.31 -26.52 -20.25
N ASP A 211 2.10 -25.68 -19.56
CA ASP A 211 3.34 -26.01 -18.85
C ASP A 211 4.40 -24.89 -18.89
N ASN A 212 4.96 -24.60 -17.70
CA ASN A 212 6.21 -23.90 -17.41
C ASN A 212 6.35 -22.39 -17.68
N ASN A 213 5.63 -21.54 -16.93
CA ASN A 213 5.92 -20.10 -16.92
C ASN A 213 5.70 -19.41 -15.55
N ASN A 214 6.50 -19.77 -14.54
CA ASN A 214 6.41 -19.15 -13.20
C ASN A 214 6.91 -17.69 -13.14
N ASN A 215 7.66 -17.21 -14.15
CA ASN A 215 8.20 -15.84 -14.15
C ASN A 215 7.27 -14.80 -14.80
N ASP A 216 6.36 -15.22 -15.68
CA ASP A 216 5.38 -14.31 -16.32
C ASP A 216 4.18 -13.99 -15.39
N GLU A 217 3.97 -14.82 -14.37
CA GLU A 217 2.87 -14.64 -13.42
C GLU A 217 3.06 -13.37 -12.56
N MET A 218 4.31 -13.00 -12.25
CA MET A 218 4.62 -11.87 -11.36
C MET A 218 4.34 -10.50 -11.98
N HIS A 219 4.38 -10.37 -13.32
CA HIS A 219 4.00 -9.14 -14.01
C HIS A 219 2.51 -9.10 -14.37
N SER A 220 1.84 -10.25 -14.47
CA SER A 220 0.39 -10.32 -14.73
C SER A 220 -0.45 -9.71 -13.60
N SER A 221 0.06 -9.71 -12.36
CA SER A 221 -0.63 -9.17 -11.18
C SER A 221 -0.70 -7.64 -11.13
N GLU A 222 0.02 -6.92 -12.00
CA GLU A 222 0.01 -5.44 -12.03
C GLU A 222 -1.02 -4.87 -13.02
N ARG A 223 -1.53 -5.66 -13.97
CA ARG A 223 -2.61 -5.19 -14.84
C ARG A 223 -3.89 -5.05 -14.01
N PRO A 224 -4.58 -3.90 -14.06
CA PRO A 224 -5.79 -3.71 -13.29
C PRO A 224 -6.88 -4.66 -13.81
N TRP A 225 -7.30 -5.58 -12.94
CA TRP A 225 -8.26 -6.64 -13.27
C TRP A 225 -9.67 -6.04 -13.35
N HIS A 226 -10.24 -6.03 -14.55
CA HIS A 226 -11.58 -5.48 -14.83
C HIS A 226 -12.53 -6.50 -15.48
N SER A 227 -12.02 -7.70 -15.81
CA SER A 227 -12.79 -8.74 -16.49
C SER A 227 -13.61 -9.56 -15.50
N GLU A 228 -14.94 -9.48 -15.63
CA GLU A 228 -15.87 -10.34 -14.88
C GLU A 228 -15.63 -11.82 -15.17
N LYS A 229 -15.38 -12.18 -16.44
CA LYS A 229 -15.13 -13.56 -16.86
C LYS A 229 -13.91 -14.17 -16.14
N GLU A 230 -12.79 -13.46 -16.10
CA GLU A 230 -11.57 -13.96 -15.46
C GLU A 230 -11.77 -14.15 -13.95
N LEU A 231 -12.49 -13.25 -13.30
CA LEU A 231 -12.83 -13.39 -11.88
C LEU A 231 -13.72 -14.62 -11.64
N ARG A 232 -14.67 -14.89 -12.54
CA ARG A 232 -15.49 -16.10 -12.51
C ARG A 232 -14.66 -17.37 -12.65
N ASP A 233 -13.76 -17.39 -13.63
CA ASP A 233 -12.86 -18.51 -13.89
C ASP A 233 -12.00 -18.80 -12.65
N CYS A 234 -11.50 -17.77 -11.97
CA CYS A 234 -10.71 -17.92 -10.74
C CYS A 234 -11.52 -18.44 -9.54
N LEU A 235 -12.77 -18.00 -9.41
CA LEU A 235 -13.69 -18.44 -8.35
C LEU A 235 -14.24 -19.85 -8.59
N GLY A 236 -14.09 -20.38 -9.81
CA GLY A 236 -14.68 -21.64 -10.23
C GLY A 236 -16.19 -21.57 -10.47
N VAL A 237 -16.73 -20.37 -10.77
CA VAL A 237 -18.15 -20.17 -11.09
C VAL A 237 -18.36 -20.15 -12.59
N ARG A 238 -19.32 -20.92 -13.09
CA ARG A 238 -19.48 -21.21 -14.52
C ARG A 238 -20.23 -20.12 -15.28
N SER A 239 -21.11 -19.40 -14.59
CA SER A 239 -22.02 -18.43 -15.22
C SER A 239 -22.07 -17.10 -14.47
N ARG A 240 -22.51 -16.05 -15.18
CA ARG A 240 -22.81 -14.73 -14.59
C ARG A 240 -23.84 -14.85 -13.45
N GLN A 241 -24.84 -15.70 -13.62
CA GLN A 241 -25.88 -15.91 -12.62
C GLN A 241 -25.34 -16.58 -11.36
N GLU A 242 -24.49 -17.59 -11.51
CA GLU A 242 -23.82 -18.25 -10.38
C GLU A 242 -22.90 -17.28 -9.63
N PHE A 243 -22.17 -16.43 -10.36
CA PHE A 243 -21.35 -15.38 -9.75
C PHE A 243 -22.21 -14.36 -8.99
N LEU A 244 -23.34 -13.95 -9.55
CA LEU A 244 -24.29 -13.07 -8.84
C LEU A 244 -24.85 -13.74 -7.57
N MET A 245 -25.15 -15.04 -7.61
CA MET A 245 -25.58 -15.79 -6.43
C MET A 245 -24.48 -15.87 -5.37
N TRP A 246 -23.23 -16.05 -5.80
CA TRP A 246 -22.06 -16.01 -4.92
C TRP A 246 -21.90 -14.65 -4.25
N LEU A 247 -21.96 -13.56 -5.03
CA LEU A 247 -21.87 -12.18 -4.52
C LEU A 247 -22.99 -11.83 -3.53
N LYS A 248 -24.16 -12.48 -3.67
CA LYS A 248 -25.32 -12.28 -2.78
C LYS A 248 -25.25 -13.09 -1.48
N GLN A 249 -24.25 -13.93 -1.28
CA GLN A 249 -24.10 -14.66 -0.02
C GLN A 249 -23.89 -13.66 1.13
N HIS A 250 -24.54 -13.91 2.27
CA HIS A 250 -24.56 -12.98 3.41
C HIS A 250 -23.15 -12.57 3.87
N TRP A 251 -22.20 -13.52 3.90
CA TRP A 251 -20.83 -13.25 4.32
C TRP A 251 -20.04 -12.43 3.30
N VAL A 252 -20.33 -12.55 2.00
CA VAL A 252 -19.74 -11.70 0.96
C VAL A 252 -20.29 -10.29 1.08
N LEU A 253 -21.62 -10.16 1.24
CA LEU A 253 -22.28 -8.86 1.38
C LEU A 253 -21.87 -8.12 2.66
N ASP A 254 -21.60 -8.81 3.76
CA ASP A 254 -21.09 -8.18 5.00
C ASP A 254 -19.69 -7.56 4.79
N VAL A 255 -18.78 -8.28 4.13
CA VAL A 255 -17.43 -7.77 3.81
C VAL A 255 -17.49 -6.65 2.77
N TYR A 256 -18.37 -6.79 1.77
CA TYR A 256 -18.60 -5.79 0.74
C TYR A 256 -19.20 -4.50 1.31
N ASP A 257 -20.22 -4.59 2.15
CA ASP A 257 -20.84 -3.42 2.80
C ASP A 257 -19.82 -2.66 3.65
N GLU A 258 -19.03 -3.38 4.46
CA GLU A 258 -17.97 -2.79 5.26
C GLU A 258 -16.98 -1.98 4.41
N TYR A 259 -16.59 -2.50 3.25
CA TYR A 259 -15.66 -1.84 2.34
C TYR A 259 -16.30 -0.71 1.53
N CYS A 260 -17.59 -0.83 1.20
CA CYS A 260 -18.37 0.24 0.59
C CYS A 260 -18.40 1.48 1.47
N VAL A 261 -18.75 1.31 2.75
CA VAL A 261 -18.86 2.41 3.72
C VAL A 261 -17.51 3.13 3.87
N SER A 262 -16.40 2.39 3.92
CA SER A 262 -15.09 2.99 4.16
C SER A 262 -14.41 3.57 2.93
N GLU A 263 -14.66 3.03 1.73
CA GLU A 263 -13.89 3.39 0.53
C GLU A 263 -14.78 3.73 -0.66
N LEU A 264 -15.64 2.80 -1.10
CA LEU A 264 -16.30 2.93 -2.41
C LEU A 264 -17.35 4.04 -2.43
N ASP A 265 -18.17 4.16 -1.38
CA ASP A 265 -19.26 5.16 -1.33
C ASP A 265 -18.71 6.59 -1.15
N ILE A 266 -17.63 6.76 -0.40
CA ILE A 266 -16.95 8.06 -0.26
C ILE A 266 -16.38 8.46 -1.62
N ARG A 267 -15.57 7.59 -2.21
CA ARG A 267 -14.94 7.85 -3.49
C ARG A 267 -15.97 8.14 -4.57
N ARG A 268 -17.02 7.34 -4.67
CA ARG A 268 -18.06 7.53 -5.69
C ARG A 268 -18.74 8.89 -5.53
N ARG A 269 -19.08 9.31 -4.31
CA ARG A 269 -19.66 10.64 -4.06
C ARG A 269 -18.73 11.77 -4.51
N ASP A 270 -17.44 11.66 -4.24
CA ASP A 270 -16.45 12.64 -4.71
C ASP A 270 -16.39 12.68 -6.25
N GLU A 271 -16.37 11.50 -6.90
CA GLU A 271 -16.39 11.40 -8.37
C GLU A 271 -17.70 11.97 -8.96
N GLU A 272 -18.86 11.74 -8.33
CA GLU A 272 -20.16 12.30 -8.73
C GLU A 272 -20.18 13.83 -8.61
N MET A 273 -19.60 14.38 -7.55
CA MET A 273 -19.50 15.83 -7.33
C MET A 273 -18.69 16.48 -8.45
N LEU A 274 -17.48 15.97 -8.72
CA LEU A 274 -16.63 16.46 -9.80
C LEU A 274 -17.33 16.38 -11.16
N PHE A 275 -18.01 15.26 -11.42
CA PHE A 275 -18.75 15.07 -12.67
C PHE A 275 -19.89 16.09 -12.83
N ARG A 276 -20.65 16.38 -11.75
CA ARG A 276 -21.71 17.40 -11.76
C ARG A 276 -21.19 18.81 -11.98
N GLU A 277 -19.97 19.10 -11.52
CA GLU A 277 -19.28 20.37 -11.74
C GLU A 277 -18.66 20.48 -13.14
N GLY A 278 -18.82 19.47 -14.01
CA GLY A 278 -18.20 19.43 -15.33
C GLY A 278 -16.68 19.22 -15.28
N GLN A 279 -16.14 18.85 -14.12
CA GLN A 279 -14.73 18.56 -13.94
C GLN A 279 -14.41 17.14 -14.38
N SER A 280 -13.18 16.92 -14.84
CA SER A 280 -12.71 15.59 -15.17
C SER A 280 -12.50 14.78 -13.89
N VAL A 281 -13.01 13.54 -13.88
CA VAL A 281 -12.75 12.62 -12.78
C VAL A 281 -11.26 12.24 -12.83
N PRO A 282 -10.47 12.50 -11.78
CA PRO A 282 -9.05 12.21 -11.79
C PRO A 282 -8.80 10.71 -12.00
N PRO A 283 -7.61 10.33 -12.51
CA PRO A 283 -7.22 8.93 -12.54
C PRO A 283 -7.26 8.35 -11.12
N ALA A 284 -7.51 7.05 -11.03
CA ALA A 284 -7.49 6.36 -9.74
C ALA A 284 -6.14 6.62 -9.05
N ARG A 285 -6.19 6.99 -7.75
CA ARG A 285 -4.98 7.20 -6.96
C ARG A 285 -4.09 5.97 -7.06
N LYS A 286 -2.78 6.18 -7.25
CA LYS A 286 -1.82 5.09 -7.31
C LYS A 286 -1.81 4.39 -5.95
N ARG A 287 -2.33 3.16 -5.91
CA ARG A 287 -2.28 2.27 -4.75
C ARG A 287 -0.89 1.66 -4.61
N LEU A 288 -0.65 1.04 -3.46
CA LEU A 288 0.51 0.16 -3.29
C LEU A 288 0.45 -1.02 -4.26
N SER A 289 1.59 -1.67 -4.47
CA SER A 289 1.67 -2.80 -5.39
C SER A 289 0.74 -3.93 -4.95
N SER A 290 0.19 -4.67 -5.92
CA SER A 290 -0.67 -5.82 -5.64
C SER A 290 0.04 -6.85 -4.78
N THR A 291 1.32 -7.12 -5.07
CA THR A 291 2.19 -8.00 -4.28
C THR A 291 2.22 -7.59 -2.82
N PHE A 292 2.40 -6.29 -2.53
CA PHE A 292 2.43 -5.80 -1.17
C PHE A 292 1.10 -6.01 -0.43
N LEU A 293 -0.02 -5.65 -1.05
CA LEU A 293 -1.35 -5.81 -0.45
C LEU A 293 -1.69 -7.29 -0.20
N ILE A 294 -1.36 -8.15 -1.16
CA ILE A 294 -1.59 -9.60 -1.06
C ILE A 294 -0.71 -10.21 0.04
N ASN A 295 0.60 -9.96 0.04
CA ASN A 295 1.52 -10.49 1.05
C ASN A 295 1.14 -10.03 2.46
N THR A 296 0.74 -8.76 2.60
CA THR A 296 0.29 -8.23 3.89
C THR A 296 -0.99 -8.92 4.36
N ALA A 297 -1.96 -9.16 3.45
CA ALA A 297 -3.17 -9.89 3.79
C ALA A 297 -2.89 -11.35 4.17
N VAL A 298 -1.95 -12.02 3.47
CA VAL A 298 -1.49 -13.37 3.81
C VAL A 298 -0.88 -13.38 5.23
N GLY A 299 0.06 -12.49 5.51
CA GLY A 299 0.65 -12.35 6.86
C GLY A 299 -0.42 -12.07 7.93
N ALA A 300 -1.40 -11.22 7.63
CA ALA A 300 -2.51 -10.94 8.53
C ALA A 300 -3.40 -12.16 8.81
N LEU A 301 -3.56 -13.08 7.85
CA LEU A 301 -4.31 -14.33 8.02
C LEU A 301 -3.55 -15.36 8.86
N HIS A 302 -2.21 -15.36 8.79
CA HIS A 302 -1.37 -16.20 9.65
C HIS A 302 -1.30 -15.69 11.09
N CYS A 303 -1.39 -14.37 11.27
CA CYS A 303 -1.43 -13.75 12.60
C CYS A 303 -2.86 -13.72 13.15
N LEU A 304 -3.18 -14.65 14.06
CA LEU A 304 -4.50 -14.79 14.71
C LEU A 304 -5.05 -13.50 15.38
N ARG A 305 -4.18 -12.52 15.66
CA ARG A 305 -4.54 -11.23 16.28
C ARG A 305 -4.23 -10.01 15.41
N SER A 306 -4.10 -10.17 14.09
CA SER A 306 -3.93 -9.03 13.21
C SER A 306 -5.05 -8.00 13.38
N ARG A 307 -4.72 -6.71 13.37
CA ARG A 307 -5.71 -5.60 13.36
C ARG A 307 -6.72 -5.69 12.19
N TYR A 308 -6.39 -6.46 11.14
CA TYR A 308 -7.25 -6.65 9.98
C TYR A 308 -8.29 -7.76 10.17
N SER A 309 -8.10 -8.70 11.10
CA SER A 309 -8.97 -9.88 11.33
C SER A 309 -9.90 -9.75 12.54
N GLN A 310 -9.68 -8.77 13.43
CA GLN A 310 -10.47 -8.59 14.65
C GLN A 310 -11.90 -8.04 14.37
N TYR A 311 -12.78 -8.15 15.37
CA TYR A 311 -14.09 -7.48 15.43
C TYR A 311 -14.47 -7.18 16.90
N PRO A 312 -14.87 -5.95 17.28
CA PRO A 312 -14.89 -4.74 16.46
C PRO A 312 -13.47 -4.25 16.15
N VAL A 313 -13.32 -3.46 15.09
CA VAL A 313 -12.02 -2.87 14.72
C VAL A 313 -12.03 -1.38 14.87
N GLU A 314 -11.02 -0.88 15.57
CA GLU A 314 -10.74 0.54 15.65
C GLU A 314 -10.08 0.98 14.33
N LYS A 315 -10.86 1.70 13.52
CA LYS A 315 -10.45 2.20 12.20
C LYS A 315 -9.78 3.57 12.26
N ASN A 316 -9.38 4.01 13.45
CA ASN A 316 -8.71 5.30 13.65
C ASN A 316 -7.37 5.29 12.90
N ASN A 317 -7.13 6.30 12.08
CA ASN A 317 -5.91 6.45 11.28
C ASN A 317 -5.70 5.35 10.22
N TRP A 318 -6.77 4.67 9.80
CA TRP A 318 -6.66 3.72 8.69
C TRP A 318 -6.41 4.48 7.40
N MET A 319 -5.38 4.04 6.70
CA MET A 319 -5.11 4.45 5.35
C MET A 319 -6.00 3.64 4.41
N PRO A 320 -6.28 4.14 3.20
CA PRO A 320 -7.14 3.41 2.29
C PRO A 320 -6.54 2.06 1.81
N GLU A 321 -5.24 1.84 1.99
CA GLU A 321 -4.58 0.53 1.87
C GLU A 321 -4.92 -0.45 3.02
N ASP A 322 -5.13 0.05 4.24
CA ASP A 322 -5.57 -0.78 5.38
C ASP A 322 -6.96 -1.37 5.11
N HIS A 323 -7.84 -0.58 4.47
CA HIS A 323 -9.16 -1.03 4.05
C HIS A 323 -9.09 -2.13 2.98
N ASP A 324 -8.12 -2.05 2.06
CA ASP A 324 -7.85 -3.10 1.07
C ASP A 324 -7.40 -4.39 1.75
N ILE A 325 -6.38 -4.31 2.60
CA ILE A 325 -5.85 -5.47 3.31
C ILE A 325 -6.94 -6.12 4.18
N ARG A 326 -7.78 -5.31 4.83
CA ARG A 326 -8.94 -5.83 5.58
C ARG A 326 -9.95 -6.52 4.68
N PHE A 327 -10.29 -5.95 3.53
CA PHE A 327 -11.20 -6.60 2.59
C PHE A 327 -10.67 -7.97 2.18
N LEU A 328 -9.39 -8.06 1.81
CA LEU A 328 -8.71 -9.31 1.42
C LEU A 328 -8.71 -10.32 2.56
N THR A 329 -8.32 -9.89 3.76
CA THR A 329 -8.25 -10.75 4.96
C THR A 329 -9.64 -11.29 5.31
N ARG A 330 -10.64 -10.40 5.40
CA ARG A 330 -12.00 -10.75 5.79
C ARG A 330 -12.67 -11.67 4.78
N ILE A 331 -12.55 -11.43 3.47
CA ILE A 331 -13.20 -12.28 2.48
C ILE A 331 -12.63 -13.71 2.51
N VAL A 332 -11.31 -13.87 2.69
CA VAL A 332 -10.65 -15.18 2.79
C VAL A 332 -11.01 -15.88 4.09
N GLN A 333 -10.93 -15.18 5.22
CA GLN A 333 -11.29 -15.73 6.52
C GLN A 333 -12.76 -16.15 6.59
N GLU A 334 -13.66 -15.33 6.07
CA GLU A 334 -15.08 -15.65 6.01
C GLU A 334 -15.33 -16.78 5.00
N GLY A 335 -14.73 -16.76 3.81
CA GLY A 335 -14.93 -17.82 2.81
C GLY A 335 -14.47 -19.21 3.27
N ARG A 336 -13.52 -19.29 4.21
CA ARG A 336 -13.01 -20.53 4.81
C ARG A 336 -13.89 -21.13 5.91
N ARG A 337 -14.92 -20.44 6.40
CA ARG A 337 -15.79 -21.03 7.45
C ARG A 337 -16.59 -22.22 6.90
N SER A 338 -17.00 -23.09 7.81
CA SER A 338 -17.78 -24.28 7.44
C SER A 338 -19.08 -23.92 6.71
N GLY A 339 -19.40 -24.69 5.67
CA GLY A 339 -20.55 -24.48 4.78
C GLY A 339 -20.35 -23.37 3.74
N ARG A 340 -19.12 -22.88 3.53
CA ARG A 340 -18.83 -21.77 2.60
C ARG A 340 -17.87 -22.17 1.49
N TRP A 341 -17.74 -21.26 0.52
CA TRP A 341 -17.13 -21.55 -0.79
C TRP A 341 -15.68 -22.06 -0.73
N TRP A 342 -14.92 -21.70 0.30
CA TRP A 342 -13.52 -22.08 0.48
C TRP A 342 -13.28 -22.95 1.72
N GLU A 343 -14.31 -23.60 2.27
CA GLU A 343 -14.21 -24.46 3.45
C GLU A 343 -13.09 -25.50 3.35
N TYR A 344 -12.89 -26.09 2.18
CA TYR A 344 -11.87 -27.13 1.97
C TYR A 344 -10.46 -26.60 1.71
N ARG A 345 -10.28 -25.29 1.55
CA ARG A 345 -9.00 -24.65 1.18
C ARG A 345 -8.31 -24.05 2.41
N GLN A 346 -8.03 -24.91 3.38
CA GLN A 346 -7.40 -24.53 4.66
C GLN A 346 -5.88 -24.56 4.63
N GLN A 347 -5.28 -25.11 3.58
CA GLN A 347 -3.83 -25.26 3.53
C GLN A 347 -3.16 -23.89 3.40
N GLU A 348 -1.96 -23.76 3.96
CA GLU A 348 -1.18 -22.52 3.91
C GLU A 348 -0.94 -22.06 2.47
N GLN A 349 -0.60 -23.01 1.58
CA GLN A 349 -0.42 -22.76 0.15
C GLN A 349 -1.65 -22.18 -0.55
N ASP A 350 -2.86 -22.48 -0.07
CA ASP A 350 -4.10 -21.92 -0.61
C ASP A 350 -4.27 -20.44 -0.23
N THR A 351 -3.69 -20.00 0.89
CA THR A 351 -3.91 -18.64 1.44
C THR A 351 -3.48 -17.57 0.45
N MET A 352 -2.28 -17.73 -0.13
CA MET A 352 -1.76 -16.82 -1.15
C MET A 352 -2.69 -16.77 -2.38
N PHE A 353 -3.13 -17.93 -2.86
CA PHE A 353 -4.03 -18.03 -4.01
C PHE A 353 -5.38 -17.37 -3.73
N LEU A 354 -5.98 -17.60 -2.56
CA LEU A 354 -7.24 -16.98 -2.16
C LEU A 354 -7.12 -15.47 -2.00
N CYS A 355 -5.99 -14.96 -1.46
CA CYS A 355 -5.72 -13.52 -1.40
C CYS A 355 -5.56 -12.91 -2.80
N LYS A 356 -4.94 -13.62 -3.76
CA LYS A 356 -4.91 -13.19 -5.18
C LYS A 356 -6.33 -13.07 -5.75
N ILE A 357 -7.22 -14.04 -5.50
CA ILE A 357 -8.64 -13.97 -5.93
C ILE A 357 -9.35 -12.79 -5.28
N ALA A 358 -9.20 -12.64 -3.96
CA ALA A 358 -9.78 -11.53 -3.20
C ALA A 358 -9.33 -10.17 -3.73
N TYR A 359 -8.05 -10.02 -4.07
CA TYR A 359 -7.52 -8.82 -4.69
C TYR A 359 -8.12 -8.56 -6.08
N ARG A 360 -8.31 -9.59 -6.91
CA ARG A 360 -9.00 -9.44 -8.20
C ARG A 360 -10.46 -9.00 -8.01
N LEU A 361 -11.17 -9.57 -7.03
CA LEU A 361 -12.51 -9.14 -6.66
C LEU A 361 -12.52 -7.66 -6.22
N LEU A 362 -11.58 -7.25 -5.38
CA LEU A 362 -11.42 -5.86 -4.93
C LEU A 362 -11.22 -4.89 -6.12
N CYS A 363 -10.33 -5.23 -7.06
CA CYS A 363 -10.09 -4.45 -8.27
C CYS A 363 -11.35 -4.34 -9.15
N TRP A 364 -12.06 -5.45 -9.33
CA TRP A 364 -13.30 -5.48 -10.08
C TRP A 364 -14.41 -4.64 -9.41
N LEU A 365 -14.58 -4.74 -8.10
CA LEU A 365 -15.53 -3.92 -7.35
C LEU A 365 -15.23 -2.43 -7.51
N ARG A 366 -13.96 -2.02 -7.35
CA ARG A 366 -13.53 -0.63 -7.60
C ARG A 366 -13.85 -0.16 -9.01
N TYR A 367 -13.68 -1.04 -10.00
CA TYR A 367 -14.03 -0.74 -11.39
C TYR A 367 -15.54 -0.55 -11.57
N THR A 368 -16.36 -1.45 -11.02
CA THR A 368 -17.83 -1.34 -11.11
C THR A 368 -18.37 -0.07 -10.44
N HIS A 369 -17.70 0.41 -9.40
CA HIS A 369 -18.09 1.63 -8.67
C HIS A 369 -17.61 2.93 -9.30
N ARG A 370 -16.63 2.87 -10.22
CA ARG A 370 -15.99 4.06 -10.78
C ARG A 370 -16.91 4.78 -11.74
N ILE A 371 -16.92 6.11 -11.64
CA ILE A 371 -17.52 6.99 -12.64
C ILE A 371 -16.44 7.41 -13.63
N SER A 372 -16.79 7.40 -14.90
CA SER A 372 -15.86 7.73 -15.98
C SER A 372 -16.49 8.80 -16.87
N SER A 373 -15.70 9.81 -17.23
CA SER A 373 -16.12 10.96 -18.04
C SER A 373 -15.71 10.88 -19.51
N ALA A 374 -14.85 9.92 -19.90
CA ALA A 374 -14.47 9.69 -21.29
C ALA A 374 -15.68 9.48 -22.24
N THR A 375 -15.54 9.72 -23.54
CA THR A 375 -16.70 9.67 -24.45
C THR A 375 -16.60 8.58 -25.51
N SER A 376 -15.49 7.82 -25.56
CA SER A 376 -15.32 6.79 -26.58
C SER A 376 -16.36 5.68 -26.46
N GLN A 377 -16.80 5.15 -27.61
CA GLN A 377 -17.82 4.10 -27.69
C GLN A 377 -17.45 2.84 -26.89
N SER A 378 -16.19 2.42 -26.95
CA SER A 378 -15.69 1.29 -26.15
C SER A 378 -15.81 1.56 -24.64
N THR A 379 -15.53 2.79 -24.19
CA THR A 379 -15.69 3.18 -22.79
C THR A 379 -17.16 3.26 -22.39
N GLN A 380 -18.05 3.69 -23.29
CA GLN A 380 -19.49 3.72 -23.02
C GLN A 380 -20.07 2.31 -22.80
N ALA A 381 -19.70 1.35 -23.64
CA ALA A 381 -20.13 -0.05 -23.47
C ALA A 381 -19.64 -0.62 -22.13
N GLN A 382 -18.37 -0.38 -21.80
CA GLN A 382 -17.78 -0.76 -20.52
C GLN A 382 -18.51 -0.14 -19.31
N ARG A 383 -18.92 1.13 -19.42
CA ARG A 383 -19.72 1.79 -18.38
C ARG A 383 -21.11 1.22 -18.23
N ALA A 384 -21.78 0.89 -19.33
CA ALA A 384 -23.11 0.30 -19.26
C ALA A 384 -23.05 -1.00 -18.44
N VAL A 385 -22.05 -1.84 -18.70
CA VAL A 385 -21.81 -3.08 -17.95
C VAL A 385 -21.46 -2.79 -16.48
N ALA A 386 -20.55 -1.85 -16.20
CA ALA A 386 -20.19 -1.47 -14.84
C ALA A 386 -21.39 -0.92 -14.04
N SER A 387 -22.22 -0.08 -14.67
CA SER A 387 -23.43 0.50 -14.10
C SER A 387 -24.49 -0.57 -13.80
N GLU A 388 -24.67 -1.53 -14.70
CA GLU A 388 -25.56 -2.68 -14.48
C GLU A 388 -25.13 -3.48 -13.24
N TRP A 389 -23.84 -3.81 -13.12
CA TRP A 389 -23.29 -4.50 -11.95
C TRP A 389 -23.43 -3.70 -10.66
N HIS A 390 -23.10 -2.40 -10.70
CA HIS A 390 -23.28 -1.52 -9.55
C HIS A 390 -24.73 -1.48 -9.07
N SER A 391 -25.69 -1.40 -10.00
CA SER A 391 -27.13 -1.42 -9.68
C SER A 391 -27.53 -2.72 -9.00
N GLN A 392 -27.12 -3.87 -9.55
CA GLN A 392 -27.41 -5.19 -8.97
C GLN A 392 -26.80 -5.37 -7.57
N LEU A 393 -25.54 -4.95 -7.38
CA LEU A 393 -24.85 -5.01 -6.10
C LEU A 393 -25.46 -4.07 -5.06
N SER A 394 -25.85 -2.86 -5.47
CA SER A 394 -26.51 -1.89 -4.60
C SER A 394 -27.86 -2.42 -4.13
N ALA A 395 -28.67 -2.99 -5.03
CA ALA A 395 -29.95 -3.61 -4.67
C ALA A 395 -29.76 -4.79 -3.69
N ALA A 396 -28.77 -5.65 -3.93
CA ALA A 396 -28.45 -6.77 -3.04
C ALA A 396 -28.01 -6.29 -1.65
N ARG A 397 -27.15 -5.26 -1.59
CA ARG A 397 -26.68 -4.64 -0.35
C ARG A 397 -27.83 -4.00 0.43
N SER A 398 -28.72 -3.26 -0.22
CA SER A 398 -29.90 -2.67 0.44
C SER A 398 -30.82 -3.72 1.05
N LEU A 399 -31.09 -4.82 0.33
CA LEU A 399 -31.88 -5.94 0.85
C LEU A 399 -31.20 -6.63 2.04
N PHE A 400 -29.88 -6.75 2.01
CA PHE A 400 -29.09 -7.31 3.10
C PHE A 400 -29.18 -6.42 4.36
N LEU A 401 -28.99 -5.11 4.21
CA LEU A 401 -29.10 -4.15 5.32
C LEU A 401 -30.52 -4.12 5.92
N ALA A 402 -31.55 -4.19 5.08
CA ALA A 402 -32.94 -4.25 5.53
C ALA A 402 -33.30 -5.51 6.33
N ARG A 403 -32.53 -6.60 6.19
CA ARG A 403 -32.70 -7.83 6.99
C ARG A 403 -31.90 -7.83 8.29
N ARG A 404 -30.90 -6.95 8.40
CA ARG A 404 -30.01 -6.84 9.56
C ARG A 404 -30.60 -5.95 10.65
N ASN A 405 -31.38 -4.95 10.24
CA ASN A 405 -32.19 -4.09 11.11
C ASN A 405 -33.55 -4.73 11.36
#